data_AF-A0A416EYF0-F1
#
_entry.id   AF-A0A416EYF0-F1
#
_cell.length_a   1.000
_cell.length_b   1.000
_cell.length_c   1.000
_cell.angle_alpha   90.00
_cell.angle_beta   90.00
_cell.angle_gamma   90.00
#
_symmetry.space_group_name_H-M   'P 1'
#
loop_
_entity.id
_entity.type
_entity.pdbx_description
1 polymer ?
#
loop_
_entity_poly.entity_id
_entity_poly.type
_entity_poly.pdbx_seq_one_letter_code
_entity_poly.pdbx_strand_id
1 'polypeptide(L)'
;MAKLLLSPVSGTITQIDRDQVERLRQEGLELVLDYPEGHEVSAMADGTDRIGHVIVKTDREAELDEQMKRVYRCIWIDGKNLETIWEEKTAK
;
A
#
# COMPACT_ATOMS: atom_id res chain seq x y z
N MET A 1 15.09 4.77 -2.37
CA MET A 1 14.38 5.22 -1.16
C MET A 1 13.38 4.16 -0.72
N ALA A 2 12.99 4.14 0.56
CA ALA A 2 11.98 3.23 1.10
C ALA A 2 10.86 4.01 1.80
N LYS A 3 9.61 3.53 1.68
CA LYS A 3 8.43 4.11 2.33
C LYS A 3 7.58 3.02 2.93
N LEU A 4 7.04 3.29 4.12
CA LEU A 4 6.14 2.36 4.79
C LEU A 4 4.79 2.38 4.12
N LEU A 5 4.17 1.20 4.06
CA LEU A 5 2.82 1.03 3.59
C LEU A 5 1.91 0.91 4.80
N LEU A 6 0.93 1.81 4.90
CA LEU A 6 0.10 1.99 6.09
C LEU A 6 -1.37 1.94 5.67
N SER A 7 -2.22 1.38 6.54
CA SER A 7 -3.66 1.43 6.35
C SER A 7 -4.26 2.63 7.09
N PRO A 8 -5.10 3.46 6.45
CA PRO A 8 -5.79 4.56 7.13
C PRO A 8 -6.99 4.10 7.97
N VAL A 9 -7.42 2.84 7.83
CA VAL A 9 -8.58 2.21 8.48
C VAL A 9 -8.23 0.81 8.99
N SER A 10 -8.96 0.33 10.00
CA SER A 10 -8.90 -1.08 10.40
C SER A 10 -9.84 -1.89 9.51
N GLY A 11 -9.46 -3.11 9.18
CA GLY A 11 -10.27 -3.99 8.34
C GLY A 11 -9.51 -5.24 7.93
N THR A 12 -10.08 -6.05 7.04
CA THR A 12 -9.45 -7.26 6.51
C THR A 12 -8.91 -7.01 5.11
N ILE A 13 -7.67 -7.45 4.82
CA ILE A 13 -7.16 -7.46 3.44
C ILE A 13 -7.98 -8.46 2.64
N THR A 14 -8.94 -7.98 1.84
CA THR A 14 -9.83 -8.84 1.07
C THR A 14 -9.23 -9.30 -0.25
N GLN A 15 -8.30 -8.51 -0.81
CA GLN A 15 -7.68 -8.82 -2.09
C GLN A 15 -6.34 -8.11 -2.23
N ILE A 16 -5.38 -8.77 -2.89
CA ILE A 16 -4.12 -8.21 -3.37
C ILE A 16 -4.01 -8.54 -4.86
N ASP A 17 -3.91 -7.52 -5.71
CA ASP A 17 -3.71 -7.70 -7.16
C ASP A 17 -2.25 -8.09 -7.44
N ARG A 18 -2.00 -9.41 -7.39
CA ARG A 18 -0.68 -9.99 -7.58
C ARG A 18 -0.12 -9.71 -8.97
N ASP A 19 -0.98 -9.65 -10.00
CA ASP A 19 -0.53 -9.40 -11.37
C ASP A 19 0.03 -7.97 -11.51
N GLN A 20 -0.64 -6.97 -10.91
CA GLN A 20 -0.09 -5.62 -10.89
C GLN A 20 1.12 -5.49 -9.97
N VAL A 21 1.15 -6.17 -8.82
CA VAL A 21 2.33 -6.18 -7.95
C VAL A 21 3.56 -6.72 -8.70
N GLU A 22 3.41 -7.81 -9.45
CA GLU A 22 4.50 -8.37 -10.25
C GLU A 22 4.94 -7.42 -11.38
N ARG A 23 4.01 -6.68 -12.01
CA ARG A 23 4.37 -5.62 -12.98
C ARG A 23 5.19 -4.51 -12.34
N LEU A 24 4.78 -4.02 -11.16
CA LEU A 24 5.55 -3.02 -10.42
C LEU A 24 6.95 -3.54 -10.07
N ARG A 25 7.07 -4.83 -9.70
CA ARG A 25 8.36 -5.48 -9.47
C ARG A 25 9.26 -5.50 -10.68
N GLN A 26 8.71 -5.77 -11.86
CA GLN A 26 9.47 -5.73 -13.12
C GLN A 26 9.94 -4.30 -13.48
N GLU A 27 9.20 -3.28 -13.06
CA GLU A 27 9.57 -1.87 -13.23
C GLU A 27 10.65 -1.39 -12.22
N GLY A 28 11.10 -2.27 -11.32
CA GLY A 28 12.16 -1.97 -10.35
C GLY A 28 11.67 -1.51 -8.97
N LEU A 29 10.37 -1.68 -8.68
CA LEU A 29 9.79 -1.45 -7.36
C LEU A 29 9.77 -2.75 -6.55
N GLU A 30 10.34 -2.75 -5.36
CA GLU A 30 10.24 -3.88 -4.45
C GLU A 30 9.11 -3.62 -3.45
N LEU A 31 8.03 -4.40 -3.55
CA LEU A 31 6.91 -4.40 -2.60
C LEU A 31 6.99 -5.63 -1.70
N VAL A 32 7.02 -5.39 -0.40
CA VAL A 32 6.92 -6.43 0.64
C VAL A 32 5.69 -6.13 1.49
N LEU A 33 4.79 -7.10 1.59
CA LEU A 33 3.61 -7.04 2.44
C LEU A 33 3.83 -7.90 3.68
N ASP A 34 3.52 -7.35 4.85
CA ASP A 34 3.67 -8.02 6.13
C ASP A 34 2.53 -9.02 6.39
N TYR A 35 1.38 -8.82 5.71
CA TYR A 35 0.18 -9.64 5.86
C TYR A 35 -0.35 -10.14 4.51
N PRO A 36 -0.82 -11.39 4.43
CA PRO A 36 -1.49 -11.93 3.25
C PRO A 36 -2.98 -11.54 3.19
N GLU A 37 -3.64 -11.90 2.09
CA GLU A 37 -5.10 -11.84 1.97
C GLU A 37 -5.78 -12.64 3.09
N GLY A 38 -6.88 -12.13 3.61
CA GLY A 38 -7.64 -12.70 4.73
C GLY A 38 -7.13 -12.30 6.12
N HIS A 39 -6.05 -11.51 6.23
CA HIS A 39 -5.59 -11.00 7.51
C HIS A 39 -6.21 -9.66 7.88
N GLU A 40 -6.47 -9.49 9.17
CA GLU A 40 -6.89 -8.22 9.76
C GLU A 40 -5.69 -7.28 9.90
N VAL A 41 -5.93 -6.01 9.57
CA VAL A 41 -4.98 -4.91 9.71
C VAL A 41 -5.63 -3.80 10.52
N SER A 42 -4.82 -3.07 11.27
CA SER A 42 -5.28 -1.93 12.07
C SER A 42 -5.06 -0.63 11.33
N ALA A 43 -5.93 0.35 11.57
CA ALA A 43 -5.68 1.73 11.19
C ALA A 43 -4.36 2.19 11.83
N MET A 44 -3.55 2.90 11.06
CA MET A 44 -2.33 3.52 11.53
C MET A 44 -2.63 4.45 12.71
N ALA A 45 -2.22 4.03 13.92
CA ALA A 45 -2.24 4.86 15.11
C ALA A 45 -0.91 5.61 15.25
N ASP A 46 0.21 4.87 15.37
CA ASP A 46 1.50 5.43 15.79
C ASP A 46 2.69 5.01 14.90
N GLY A 47 2.43 4.52 13.68
CA GLY A 47 3.46 4.11 12.71
C GLY A 47 4.04 2.71 12.92
N THR A 48 3.60 1.98 13.95
CA THR A 48 3.89 0.55 14.16
C THR A 48 2.95 -0.37 13.37
N ASP A 49 1.73 0.11 13.07
CA ASP A 49 0.69 -0.64 12.35
C ASP A 49 0.86 -0.56 10.82
N ARG A 50 2.06 -0.90 10.36
CA ARG A 50 2.33 -1.03 8.94
C ARG A 50 1.76 -2.34 8.41
N ILE A 51 1.39 -2.30 7.13
CA ILE A 51 0.94 -3.47 6.38
C ILE A 51 2.02 -3.97 5.41
N GLY A 52 3.13 -3.23 5.30
CA GLY A 52 4.26 -3.56 4.45
C GLY A 52 5.18 -2.37 4.22
N HIS A 53 6.01 -2.48 3.19
CA HIS A 53 6.89 -1.41 2.74
C HIS A 53 7.21 -1.52 1.25
N VAL A 54 7.57 -0.38 0.69
CA VAL A 54 7.94 -0.20 -0.72
C VAL A 54 9.36 0.34 -0.79
N ILE A 55 10.20 -0.27 -1.61
CA ILE A 55 11.56 0.17 -1.90
C ILE A 55 11.67 0.46 -3.39
N VAL A 56 12.12 1.65 -3.75
CA VAL A 56 12.31 2.07 -5.15
C VAL A 56 13.73 2.57 -5.33
N LYS A 57 14.39 2.17 -6.41
CA LYS A 57 15.72 2.68 -6.80
C LYS A 57 15.62 4.07 -7.45
N THR A 58 15.13 5.03 -6.67
CA THR A 58 15.09 6.45 -7.02
C THR A 58 15.58 7.29 -5.84
N ASP A 59 16.09 8.48 -6.15
CA ASP A 59 16.42 9.58 -5.24
C ASP A 59 15.36 10.70 -5.27
N ARG A 60 14.32 10.56 -6.12
CA ARG A 60 13.24 11.53 -6.28
C ARG A 60 12.01 11.12 -5.48
N GLU A 61 11.66 11.92 -4.48
CA GLU A 61 10.47 11.69 -3.65
C GLU A 61 9.17 11.67 -4.46
N ALA A 62 9.04 12.54 -5.48
CA ALA A 62 7.85 12.58 -6.33
C ALA A 62 7.60 11.27 -7.09
N GLU A 63 8.66 10.58 -7.55
CA GLU A 63 8.52 9.27 -8.20
C GLU A 63 8.09 8.21 -7.20
N LEU A 64 8.67 8.23 -5.99
CA LEU A 64 8.27 7.32 -4.92
C LEU A 64 6.79 7.50 -4.58
N ASP A 65 6.30 8.73 -4.48
CA ASP A 65 4.89 9.02 -4.21
C ASP A 65 3.95 8.56 -5.34
N GLU A 66 4.36 8.70 -6.60
CA GLU A 66 3.60 8.19 -7.74
C GLU A 66 3.50 6.65 -7.71
N GLN A 67 4.61 5.98 -7.40
CA GLN A 67 4.61 4.52 -7.25
C GLN A 67 3.78 4.06 -6.04
N MET A 68 3.80 4.80 -4.94
CA MET A 68 2.96 4.51 -3.77
C MET A 68 1.47 4.51 -4.13
N LYS A 69 1.01 5.45 -4.96
CA LYS A 69 -0.39 5.45 -5.45
C LYS A 69 -0.73 4.18 -6.21
N ARG A 70 0.18 3.72 -7.07
CA ARG A 70 0.00 2.47 -7.82
C ARG A 70 -0.01 1.24 -6.90
N VAL A 71 0.81 1.23 -5.85
CA VAL A 71 0.77 0.17 -4.83
C VAL A 71 -0.54 0.18 -4.06
N TYR A 72 -1.05 1.34 -3.65
CA TYR A 72 -2.36 1.43 -2.98
C TYR A 72 -3.49 0.89 -3.85
N ARG A 73 -3.42 1.10 -5.18
CA ARG A 73 -4.35 0.50 -6.14
C ARG A 73 -4.33 -1.02 -6.19
N CYS A 74 -3.30 -1.67 -5.68
CA CYS A 74 -3.17 -3.12 -5.71
C CYS A 74 -3.69 -3.81 -4.45
N ILE A 75 -4.24 -3.08 -3.47
CA ILE A 75 -4.62 -3.65 -2.18
C ILE A 75 -6.02 -3.19 -1.80
N TRP A 76 -6.85 -4.14 -1.37
CA TRP A 76 -8.22 -3.91 -0.94
C TRP A 76 -8.39 -4.29 0.52
N ILE A 77 -9.07 -3.42 1.26
CA ILE A 77 -9.48 -3.63 2.64
C ILE A 77 -11.00 -3.56 2.70
N ASP A 78 -11.62 -4.62 3.22
CA ASP A 78 -13.08 -4.76 3.31
C ASP A 78 -13.81 -4.47 1.98
N GLY A 79 -13.20 -4.87 0.86
CA GLY A 79 -13.74 -4.66 -0.49
C GLY A 79 -13.52 -3.26 -1.08
N LYS A 80 -12.90 -2.33 -0.34
CA LYS A 80 -12.51 -1.00 -0.85
C LYS A 80 -11.02 -0.92 -1.13
N ASN A 81 -10.66 -0.23 -2.22
CA ASN A 81 -9.27 -0.02 -2.58
C ASN A 81 -8.58 1.00 -1.65
N LEU A 82 -7.31 0.76 -1.28
CA LEU A 82 -6.57 1.67 -0.40
C LEU A 82 -6.46 3.09 -0.95
N GLU A 83 -6.29 3.28 -2.26
CA GLU A 83 -6.21 4.63 -2.86
C GLU A 83 -7.50 5.40 -2.58
N THR A 84 -8.66 4.79 -2.83
CA THR A 84 -9.96 5.40 -2.57
C THR A 84 -10.17 5.73 -1.10
N ILE A 85 -9.74 4.83 -0.18
CA ILE A 85 -9.85 5.10 1.26
C ILE A 85 -8.97 6.30 1.66
N TRP A 86 -7.77 6.42 1.09
CA TRP A 86 -6.91 7.58 1.30
C TRP A 86 -7.51 8.86 0.75
N GLU A 87 -8.06 8.84 -0.47
CA GLU A 87 -8.75 10.00 -1.06
C GLU A 87 -9.94 10.46 -0.21
N GLU A 88 -10.79 9.53 0.25
CA GLU A 88 -11.93 9.82 1.12
C GLU A 88 -11.50 10.49 2.45
N LYS A 89 -10.35 10.07 3.00
CA LYS A 89 -9.83 10.61 4.27
C LYS A 89 -9.15 11.97 4.12
N THR A 90 -8.49 12.21 2.98
CA THR A 90 -7.77 13.46 2.72
C THR A 90 -8.69 14.57 2.20
N ALA A 91 -9.87 14.21 1.68
CA ALA A 91 -10.92 15.15 1.27
C ALA A 91 -11.74 15.72 2.44
N LYS A 92 -11.50 15.25 3.67
CA LYS A 92 -12.13 15.71 4.91
C LYS A 92 -11.19 16.61 5.71
#